data_AF-A0AB38E1G7-F1
#
_entry.id   AF-A0AB38E1G7-F1
#
_cell.length_a   1.000
_cell.length_b   1.000
_cell.length_c   1.000
_cell.angle_alpha   90.00
_cell.angle_beta   90.00
_cell.angle_gamma   90.00
#
_symmetry.space_group_name_H-M   'P 1'
#
loop_
_entity.id
_entity.type
_entity.pdbx_description
1 polymer ?
#
loop_
_entity_poly.entity_id
_entity_poly.type
_entity_poly.pdbx_seq_one_letter_code
_entity_poly.pdbx_strand_id
1 'polypeptide(L)'
;MCDALQDAGANSNVSVPDGKGGRVDRCPTAAEWAKGNIKDWRTLGPYEEREPGDIAAIARGGEGYTGHAAIVVHDNNGANSTIGAHESTVGPVGADGWGDSSITFKRYTGE
;
A
#
# COMPACT_ATOMS: atom_id res chain seq x y z
N MET A 1 8.40 1.20 2.19
CA MET A 1 7.51 1.18 1.01
C MET A 1 7.72 2.42 0.15
N CYS A 2 7.58 3.63 0.68
CA CYS A 2 7.73 4.85 -0.15
C CYS A 2 9.12 5.02 -0.74
N ASP A 3 10.18 4.72 0.00
CA ASP A 3 11.54 4.82 -0.55
C ASP A 3 11.69 3.93 -1.79
N ALA A 4 11.19 2.69 -1.71
CA ALA A 4 11.16 1.78 -2.85
C ALA A 4 10.28 2.28 -4.01
N LEU A 5 9.14 2.93 -3.69
CA LEU A 5 8.28 3.53 -4.70
C LEU A 5 8.93 4.75 -5.36
N GLN A 6 9.64 5.58 -4.59
CA GLN A 6 10.39 6.74 -5.08
C GLN A 6 11.54 6.31 -5.98
N ASP A 7 12.31 5.29 -5.58
CA ASP A 7 13.39 4.73 -6.39
C ASP A 7 12.88 4.12 -7.70
N ALA A 8 11.65 3.56 -7.68
CA ALA A 8 10.97 3.06 -8.87
C ALA A 8 10.33 4.15 -9.74
N GLY A 9 10.40 5.43 -9.34
CA GLY A 9 9.74 6.54 -10.03
C GLY A 9 8.22 6.60 -9.84
N ALA A 10 7.66 5.79 -8.95
CA ALA A 10 6.23 5.70 -8.66
C ALA A 10 5.86 6.55 -7.43
N ASN A 11 5.90 7.87 -7.55
CA ASN A 11 5.64 8.76 -6.40
C ASN A 11 4.26 8.49 -5.77
N SER A 12 4.19 8.55 -4.44
CA SER A 12 2.97 8.30 -3.68
C SER A 12 2.76 9.29 -2.53
N ASN A 13 3.58 10.35 -2.43
CA ASN A 13 3.51 11.26 -1.29
C ASN A 13 2.12 11.89 -1.14
N VAL A 14 1.65 11.91 0.10
CA VAL A 14 0.43 12.62 0.50
C VAL A 14 0.82 13.86 1.29
N SER A 15 0.17 14.97 0.97
CA SER A 15 0.32 16.22 1.70
C SER A 15 -0.74 16.28 2.79
N VAL A 16 -0.36 16.50 4.05
CA VAL A 16 -1.28 16.57 5.19
C VAL A 16 -1.02 17.80 6.06
N PRO A 17 -2.02 18.30 6.81
CA PRO A 17 -1.80 19.40 7.75
C PRO A 17 -0.75 19.04 8.81
N ASP A 18 0.14 19.99 9.11
CA ASP A 18 1.22 19.80 10.10
C ASP A 18 0.81 20.18 11.55
N GLY A 19 -0.45 20.58 11.75
CA GLY A 19 -0.97 21.05 13.04
C GLY A 19 -0.52 22.46 13.46
N LYS A 20 0.30 23.13 12.65
CA LYS A 20 0.82 24.50 12.86
C LYS A 20 0.32 25.50 11.80
N GLY A 21 -0.66 25.08 10.99
CA GLY A 21 -1.22 25.88 9.89
C GLY A 21 -0.48 25.70 8.56
N GLY A 22 0.53 24.83 8.51
CA GLY A 22 1.23 24.44 7.29
C GLY A 22 0.78 23.06 6.78
N ARG A 23 1.54 22.56 5.81
CA ARG A 23 1.40 21.20 5.27
C ARG A 23 2.75 20.51 5.31
N VAL A 24 2.73 19.20 5.50
CA VAL A 24 3.89 18.33 5.41
C VAL A 24 3.59 17.19 4.45
N ASP A 25 4.54 16.90 3.57
CA ASP A 25 4.46 15.77 2.67
C ASP A 25 5.08 14.55 3.35
N ARG A 26 4.37 13.42 3.28
CA ARG A 26 4.83 12.15 3.84
C ARG A 26 4.33 10.97 3.01
N CYS A 27 4.88 9.81 3.31
CA CYS A 27 4.32 8.53 2.94
C CYS A 27 2.83 8.41 3.26
N PRO A 28 2.02 7.79 2.39
CA PRO A 28 0.69 7.35 2.77
C PRO A 28 0.77 6.29 3.86
N THR A 29 -0.17 6.38 4.78
CA THR A 29 -0.47 5.34 5.75
C THR A 29 -1.24 4.19 5.08
N ALA A 30 -1.34 3.04 5.75
CA ALA A 30 -2.13 1.91 5.24
C ALA A 30 -3.62 2.27 5.06
N ALA A 31 -4.19 3.10 5.94
CA ALA A 31 -5.56 3.59 5.75
C ALA A 31 -5.71 4.47 4.50
N GLU A 32 -4.71 5.31 4.19
CA GLU A 32 -4.73 6.14 2.98
C GLU A 32 -4.52 5.31 1.72
N TRP A 33 -3.69 4.27 1.77
CA TRP A 33 -3.63 3.27 0.69
C TRP A 33 -4.97 2.55 0.50
N ALA A 34 -5.66 2.19 1.57
CA ALA A 34 -6.92 1.44 1.48
C ALA A 34 -8.13 2.31 1.11
N LYS A 35 -8.17 3.58 1.53
CA LYS A 35 -9.38 4.43 1.42
C LYS A 35 -9.14 5.79 0.76
N GLY A 36 -7.90 6.22 0.64
CA GLY A 36 -7.53 7.53 0.12
C GLY A 36 -7.39 7.57 -1.40
N ASN A 37 -7.35 8.79 -1.93
CA ASN A 37 -6.87 9.07 -3.27
C ASN A 37 -5.39 9.47 -3.18
N ILE A 38 -4.55 8.71 -3.88
CA ILE A 38 -3.11 8.96 -4.00
C ILE A 38 -2.89 9.31 -5.47
N LYS A 39 -2.28 10.47 -5.71
CA LYS A 39 -2.05 10.99 -7.07
C LYS A 39 -1.26 9.97 -7.89
N ASP A 40 -1.59 9.78 -9.17
CA ASP A 40 -0.97 8.78 -10.07
C ASP A 40 -1.26 7.31 -9.69
N TRP A 41 -2.20 7.05 -8.78
CA TRP A 41 -2.60 5.68 -8.41
C TRP A 41 -4.12 5.50 -8.51
N ARG A 42 -4.56 4.44 -9.18
CA ARG A 42 -5.98 4.08 -9.27
C ARG A 42 -6.29 2.83 -8.43
N THR A 43 -7.51 2.76 -7.93
CA THR A 43 -8.03 1.53 -7.30
C THR A 43 -8.43 0.53 -8.38
N LEU A 44 -8.06 -0.74 -8.20
CA LEU A 44 -8.48 -1.84 -9.09
C LEU A 44 -9.95 -2.20 -8.90
N GLY A 45 -10.60 -2.64 -9.99
CA GLY A 45 -11.94 -3.19 -9.93
C GLY A 45 -12.01 -4.55 -9.20
N PRO A 46 -13.21 -5.00 -8.77
CA PRO A 46 -13.38 -6.23 -7.98
C PRO A 46 -12.97 -7.52 -8.71
N TYR A 47 -12.83 -7.48 -10.03
CA TYR A 47 -12.44 -8.63 -10.87
C TYR A 47 -11.20 -8.35 -11.70
N GLU A 48 -10.57 -7.19 -11.48
CA GLU A 48 -9.37 -6.84 -12.20
C GLU A 48 -8.20 -7.66 -11.66
N GLU A 49 -7.39 -8.20 -12.58
CA GLU A 49 -6.24 -8.99 -12.21
C GLU A 49 -5.18 -8.10 -11.56
N ARG A 50 -4.64 -8.58 -10.44
CA ARG A 50 -3.55 -7.94 -9.70
C ARG A 50 -2.24 -8.22 -10.42
N GLU A 51 -1.31 -7.28 -10.35
CA GLU A 51 0.00 -7.38 -10.99
C GLU A 51 1.10 -7.07 -9.96
N PRO A 52 2.31 -7.62 -10.14
CA PRO A 52 3.45 -7.22 -9.35
C PRO A 52 3.66 -5.70 -9.37
N GLY A 53 3.89 -5.12 -8.18
CA GLY A 53 4.00 -3.69 -8.00
C GLY A 53 2.69 -2.99 -7.61
N ASP A 54 1.55 -3.68 -7.68
CA ASP A 54 0.32 -3.18 -7.06
C ASP A 54 0.46 -3.11 -5.54
N ILE A 55 -0.29 -2.19 -4.93
CA ILE A 55 -0.35 -2.06 -3.47
C ILE A 55 -1.62 -2.75 -2.96
N ALA A 56 -1.45 -3.75 -2.10
CA ALA A 56 -2.53 -4.36 -1.33
C ALA A 56 -2.64 -3.65 0.02
N ALA A 57 -3.83 -3.17 0.39
CA ALA A 57 -4.01 -2.47 1.66
C ALA A 57 -5.39 -2.73 2.30
N ILE A 58 -5.40 -2.78 3.62
CA ILE A 58 -6.60 -2.76 4.46
C ILE A 58 -6.52 -1.59 5.44
N ALA A 59 -7.65 -0.96 5.72
CA ALA A 59 -7.74 0.04 6.78
C ALA A 59 -8.26 -0.62 8.07
N ARG A 60 -7.47 -0.57 9.14
CA ARG A 60 -7.85 -1.06 10.47
C ARG A 60 -7.34 -0.08 11.52
N GLY A 61 -8.23 0.45 12.34
CA GLY A 61 -7.84 1.41 13.39
C GLY A 61 -7.31 0.70 14.64
N GLY A 62 -6.32 1.33 15.28
CA GLY A 62 -5.86 1.07 16.65
C GLY A 62 -4.81 2.07 17.07
N GLU A 63 -4.33 1.96 18.31
CA GLU A 63 -3.25 2.84 18.79
C GLU A 63 -1.95 2.50 18.04
N GLY A 64 -1.37 3.49 17.36
CA GLY A 64 -0.11 3.33 16.62
C GLY A 64 -0.19 2.72 15.22
N TYR A 65 -1.38 2.34 14.73
CA TYR A 65 -1.53 1.81 13.37
C TYR A 65 -2.86 2.23 12.70
N THR A 66 -2.85 2.23 11.38
CA THR A 66 -4.02 2.63 10.56
C THR A 66 -4.49 1.51 9.63
N GLY A 67 -3.79 0.38 9.62
CA GLY A 67 -4.09 -0.76 8.77
C GLY A 67 -2.86 -1.61 8.48
N HIS A 68 -2.95 -2.39 7.41
CA HIS A 68 -1.84 -3.16 6.85
C HIS A 68 -1.68 -2.84 5.37
N ALA A 69 -0.46 -2.78 4.89
CA ALA A 69 -0.15 -2.58 3.48
C ALA A 69 1.02 -3.47 3.06
N ALA A 70 0.94 -4.00 1.85
CA ALA A 70 1.93 -4.88 1.25
C ALA A 70 2.04 -4.60 -0.25
N ILE A 71 3.15 -5.00 -0.85
CA ILE A 71 3.35 -4.94 -2.30
C ILE A 71 2.97 -6.31 -2.89
N VAL A 72 2.19 -6.31 -3.96
CA VAL A 72 1.91 -7.51 -4.75
C VAL A 72 3.18 -7.92 -5.47
N VAL A 73 3.52 -9.20 -5.40
CA VAL A 73 4.68 -9.81 -6.06
C VAL A 73 4.28 -11.16 -6.63
N HIS A 74 5.15 -11.77 -7.44
CA HIS A 74 5.00 -13.18 -7.77
C HIS A 74 5.66 -14.06 -6.71
N ASP A 75 5.03 -15.20 -6.41
CA ASP A 75 5.68 -16.29 -5.71
C ASP A 75 6.65 -17.07 -6.63
N ASN A 76 7.33 -18.06 -6.08
CA ASN A 76 8.30 -18.87 -6.83
C ASN A 76 7.67 -19.69 -7.98
N ASN A 77 6.33 -19.80 -8.02
CA ASN A 77 5.57 -20.48 -9.06
C ASN A 77 4.93 -19.50 -10.06
N GLY A 78 5.19 -18.19 -9.92
CA GLY A 78 4.62 -17.15 -10.78
C GLY A 78 3.20 -16.72 -10.41
N ALA A 79 2.65 -17.20 -9.29
CA ALA A 79 1.32 -16.78 -8.84
C ALA A 79 1.41 -15.46 -8.06
N ASN A 80 0.37 -14.63 -8.17
CA ASN A 80 0.28 -13.39 -7.41
C ASN A 80 0.20 -13.67 -5.91
N SER A 81 1.05 -12.97 -5.16
CA SER A 81 1.20 -13.03 -3.72
C SER A 81 1.57 -11.65 -3.19
N THR A 82 1.93 -11.51 -1.91
CA THR A 82 2.31 -10.22 -1.32
C THR A 82 3.55 -10.32 -0.42
N ILE A 83 4.27 -9.21 -0.31
CA ILE A 83 5.31 -8.99 0.69
C ILE A 83 4.98 -7.71 1.47
N GLY A 84 4.82 -7.85 2.79
CA GLY A 84 4.64 -6.75 3.72
C GLY A 84 5.78 -6.64 4.75
N ALA A 85 6.00 -5.44 5.25
CA ALA A 85 6.86 -5.20 6.39
C ALA A 85 6.06 -5.26 7.70
N HIS A 86 6.63 -5.92 8.69
CA HIS A 86 6.09 -6.11 10.04
C HIS A 86 7.07 -5.54 11.07
N GLU A 87 6.68 -5.52 12.35
CA GLU A 87 7.47 -4.88 13.42
C GLU A 87 8.94 -5.32 13.46
N SER A 88 9.21 -6.61 13.23
CA SER A 88 10.55 -7.20 13.38
C SER A 88 11.12 -7.78 12.09
N THR A 89 10.33 -7.88 11.02
CA THR A 89 10.72 -8.60 9.80
C THR A 89 10.02 -8.04 8.56
N VAL A 90 10.65 -8.23 7.40
CA VAL A 90 9.92 -8.25 6.13
C VAL A 90 9.44 -9.69 5.93
N GLY A 91 8.12 -9.88 5.83
CA GLY A 91 7.53 -11.21 5.75
C GLY A 91 7.94 -11.93 4.46
N PRO A 92 8.11 -13.26 4.47
CA PRO A 92 8.28 -14.00 3.24
C PRO A 92 7.04 -13.86 2.35
N VAL A 93 7.20 -14.08 1.05
CA VAL A 93 6.11 -14.00 0.06
C VAL A 93 4.91 -14.83 0.53
N GLY A 94 3.74 -14.19 0.63
CA GLY A 94 2.47 -14.82 0.97
C GLY A 94 2.20 -14.99 2.47
N ALA A 95 3.09 -14.47 3.34
CA ALA A 95 2.88 -14.53 4.78
C ALA A 95 2.01 -13.39 5.34
N ASP A 96 1.55 -12.45 4.49
CA ASP A 96 0.66 -11.39 4.95
C ASP A 96 -0.71 -11.95 5.36
N GLY A 97 -1.03 -11.76 6.64
CA GLY A 97 -2.33 -12.10 7.20
C GLY A 97 -3.32 -10.95 7.01
N TRP A 98 -4.30 -11.14 6.13
CA TRP A 98 -5.33 -10.12 5.84
C TRP A 98 -6.59 -10.26 6.70
N GLY A 99 -6.77 -11.40 7.38
CA GLY A 99 -8.00 -11.75 8.08
C GLY A 99 -9.22 -11.74 7.15
N ASP A 100 -10.40 -11.45 7.70
CA ASP A 100 -11.65 -11.33 6.93
C ASP A 100 -11.87 -9.92 6.31
N SER A 101 -10.82 -9.10 6.25
CA SER A 101 -10.93 -7.72 5.80
C SER A 101 -10.93 -7.63 4.27
N SER A 102 -11.81 -6.79 3.71
CA SER A 102 -11.77 -6.47 2.28
C SER A 102 -10.50 -5.71 1.92
N ILE A 103 -9.65 -6.32 1.09
CA ILE A 103 -8.40 -5.74 0.61
C ILE A 103 -8.70 -4.80 -0.56
N THR A 104 -8.13 -3.60 -0.50
CA THR A 104 -8.09 -2.66 -1.62
C THR A 104 -6.77 -2.81 -2.35
N PHE A 105 -6.82 -2.89 -3.67
CA PHE A 105 -5.63 -2.91 -4.51
C PHE A 105 -5.50 -1.59 -5.27
N LYS A 106 -4.29 -1.02 -5.31
CA LYS A 106 -3.98 0.17 -6.11
C LYS A 106 -2.87 -0.10 -7.11
N ARG A 107 -3.04 0.41 -8.33
CA ARG A 107 -2.06 0.35 -9.42
C ARG A 107 -1.56 1.74 -9.77
N TYR A 108 -0.26 1.87 -9.94
CA TYR A 108 0.38 3.09 -10.44
C TYR A 108 0.00 3.32 -11.90
N THR A 109 -0.39 4.54 -12.24
CA THR A 109 -0.76 4.96 -13.59
C THR A 109 0.23 5.96 -14.19
N GLY A 110 0.96 6.71 -13.35
CA GLY A 110 1.87 7.76 -13.80
C GLY A 110 1.18 9.02 -14.35
N GLU A 111 -0.12 9.19 -14.09
CA GLU A 111 -0.95 10.32 -14.56
C GLU A 111 -1.11 11.44 -13.52
#